data_AF-A0AAN8TB34-F1
#
_entry.id   AF-A0AAN8TB34-F1
#
_cell.length_a   1.000
_cell.length_b   1.000
_cell.length_c   1.000
_cell.angle_alpha   90.00
_cell.angle_beta   90.00
_cell.angle_gamma   90.00
#
_symmetry.space_group_name_H-M   'P 1'
#
loop_
_entity.id
_entity.type
_entity.pdbx_description
1 polymer ?
#
loop_
_entity_poly.entity_id
_entity_poly.type
_entity_poly.pdbx_seq_one_letter_code
_entity_poly.pdbx_strand_id
1 'polypeptide(L)'
;MPPAPQKWRGICQGGHDFSSSSCNRKLIGARFFSKGHRVASMTSSPDAVDEYVSPRDSHGHGTHTASTAGGAAVPMAGVLGNGAGEARGMGPGAHIAIYKVCWFSGCYSSDILAVMDVAIREGVDWDI
;
A
#
# COMPACT_ATOMS: atom_id res chain seq x y z
N MET A 1 10.36 13.17 9.38
CA MET A 1 9.73 13.26 8.03
C MET A 1 9.24 14.68 7.79
N PRO A 2 9.62 15.31 6.67
CA PRO A 2 9.05 16.58 6.25
C PRO A 2 7.54 16.43 5.93
N PRO A 3 6.79 17.53 5.78
CA PRO A 3 5.45 17.49 5.21
C PRO A 3 5.45 16.87 3.80
N ALA A 4 4.30 16.38 3.35
CA ALA A 4 4.16 15.86 1.98
C ALA A 4 4.50 16.96 0.94
N PRO A 5 5.08 16.60 -0.22
CA PRO A 5 5.42 17.57 -1.26
C PRO A 5 4.20 18.36 -1.73
N GLN A 6 4.36 19.65 -2.03
CA GLN A 6 3.23 20.51 -2.47
C GLN A 6 2.59 20.04 -3.79
N LYS A 7 3.34 19.31 -4.62
CA LYS A 7 2.83 18.73 -5.87
C LYS A 7 1.97 17.47 -5.67
N TRP A 8 2.01 16.87 -4.47
CA TRP A 8 1.25 15.67 -4.15
C TRP A 8 -0.25 15.95 -4.17
N ARG A 9 -1.00 15.17 -4.93
CA ARG A 9 -2.46 15.32 -5.08
C ARG A 9 -3.26 14.11 -4.63
N GLY A 10 -2.59 13.09 -4.09
CA GLY A 10 -3.27 11.87 -3.64
C GLY A 10 -4.01 12.05 -2.32
N ILE A 11 -4.80 11.03 -1.99
CA ILE A 11 -5.70 11.02 -0.84
C ILE A 11 -5.41 9.85 0.10
N CYS A 12 -5.91 9.97 1.33
CA CYS A 12 -6.02 8.84 2.25
C CYS A 12 -7.46 8.31 2.23
N GLN A 13 -7.73 7.34 1.37
CA GLN A 13 -9.04 6.74 1.20
C GLN A 13 -9.39 5.88 2.42
N GLY A 14 -10.53 6.18 3.07
CA GLY A 14 -11.06 5.37 4.15
C GLY A 14 -11.72 4.06 3.67
N GLY A 15 -11.88 3.11 4.58
CA GLY A 15 -12.58 1.84 4.37
C GLY A 15 -12.56 0.99 5.64
N HIS A 16 -12.78 -0.32 5.51
CA HIS A 16 -12.70 -1.27 6.61
C HIS A 16 -11.36 -1.15 7.38
N ASP A 17 -11.43 -0.86 8.68
CA ASP A 17 -10.30 -0.66 9.60
C ASP A 17 -9.22 0.30 9.10
N PHE A 18 -9.58 1.27 8.27
CA PHE A 18 -8.65 2.25 7.73
C PHE A 18 -9.35 3.59 7.58
N SER A 19 -8.79 4.65 8.16
CA SER A 19 -9.38 5.99 8.12
C SER A 19 -8.40 6.98 7.50
N SER A 20 -8.87 8.20 7.24
CA SER A 20 -8.00 9.28 6.75
C SER A 20 -6.84 9.59 7.69
N SER A 21 -6.99 9.32 9.00
CA SER A 21 -5.94 9.48 10.01
C SER A 21 -4.91 8.35 10.01
N SER A 22 -5.09 7.30 9.21
CA SER A 22 -4.08 6.24 9.03
C SER A 22 -2.89 6.71 8.19
N CYS A 23 -3.08 7.72 7.35
CA CYS A 23 -1.97 8.38 6.65
C CYS A 23 -1.26 9.40 7.55
N ASN A 24 0.02 9.60 7.30
CA ASN A 24 0.88 10.52 8.04
C ASN A 24 1.95 11.10 7.11
N ARG A 25 3.00 11.71 7.68
CA ARG A 25 4.10 12.29 6.89
C ARG A 25 4.99 11.25 6.18
N LYS A 26 4.85 9.96 6.48
CA LYS A 26 5.55 8.85 5.80
C LYS A 26 4.66 8.20 4.75
N LEU A 27 3.51 7.68 5.17
CA LEU A 27 2.46 7.18 4.29
C LEU A 27 1.54 8.35 3.93
N ILE A 28 1.81 9.03 2.82
CA ILE A 28 1.15 10.30 2.46
C ILE A 28 -0.15 10.09 1.66
N GLY A 29 -0.38 8.88 1.16
CA GLY A 29 -1.63 8.50 0.53
C GLY A 29 -1.81 6.99 0.49
N ALA A 30 -3.07 6.60 0.44
CA ALA A 30 -3.48 5.20 0.47
C ALA A 30 -4.82 5.06 -0.25
N ARG A 31 -4.88 4.20 -1.26
CA ARG A 31 -6.08 3.94 -2.07
C ARG A 31 -6.22 2.45 -2.36
N PHE A 32 -7.41 2.03 -2.74
CA PHE A 32 -7.66 0.66 -3.19
C PHE A 32 -8.60 0.63 -4.39
N PHE A 33 -8.40 -0.38 -5.25
CA PHE A 33 -9.13 -0.55 -6.51
C PHE A 33 -9.57 -2.01 -6.60
N SER A 34 -10.88 -2.21 -6.66
CA SER A 34 -11.52 -3.53 -6.62
C SER A 34 -12.58 -3.70 -7.70
N LYS A 35 -12.65 -2.83 -8.70
CA LYS A 35 -13.73 -2.90 -9.70
C LYS A 35 -13.53 -4.12 -10.58
N GLY A 36 -12.30 -4.35 -11.05
CA GLY A 36 -11.93 -5.55 -11.79
C GLY A 36 -12.13 -6.80 -10.95
N HIS A 37 -11.65 -6.79 -9.71
CA HIS A 37 -11.84 -7.88 -8.76
C HIS A 37 -13.30 -8.24 -8.54
N ARG A 38 -14.18 -7.26 -8.27
CA ARG A 38 -15.61 -7.50 -8.02
C ARG A 38 -16.34 -8.07 -9.22
N VAL A 39 -15.92 -7.74 -10.43
CA VAL A 39 -16.50 -8.28 -11.67
C VAL A 39 -16.01 -9.70 -11.94
N ALA A 40 -14.74 -9.98 -11.68
CA ALA A 40 -14.17 -11.30 -11.95
C ALA A 40 -14.44 -12.33 -10.84
N SER A 41 -14.65 -11.87 -9.60
CA SER A 41 -14.81 -12.69 -8.41
C SER A 41 -16.28 -12.82 -7.98
N MET A 42 -17.19 -13.04 -8.95
CA MET A 42 -18.64 -13.15 -8.71
C MET A 42 -19.06 -14.39 -7.90
N THR A 43 -18.19 -15.37 -7.73
CA THR A 43 -18.44 -16.55 -6.92
C THR A 43 -18.00 -16.28 -5.48
N SER A 44 -18.94 -15.97 -4.60
CA SER A 44 -18.72 -16.04 -3.16
C SER A 44 -18.38 -17.49 -2.80
N SER A 45 -17.11 -17.78 -2.57
CA SER A 45 -16.70 -19.05 -1.98
C SER A 45 -17.09 -19.05 -0.50
N PRO A 46 -17.62 -20.15 0.06
CA PRO A 46 -17.73 -20.30 1.51
C PRO A 46 -16.37 -20.22 2.23
N ASP A 47 -15.27 -20.39 1.50
CA ASP A 47 -13.88 -20.19 1.96
C ASP A 47 -13.35 -18.77 1.66
N ALA A 48 -14.23 -17.80 1.40
CA ALA A 48 -13.80 -16.43 1.13
C ALA A 48 -13.07 -15.87 2.36
N VAL A 49 -11.77 -15.61 2.19
CA VAL A 49 -10.95 -14.96 3.21
C VAL A 49 -11.48 -13.55 3.44
N ASP A 50 -11.63 -13.17 4.70
CA ASP A 50 -12.06 -11.82 5.06
C ASP A 50 -10.98 -10.82 4.63
N GLU A 51 -11.34 -9.96 3.67
CA GLU A 51 -10.44 -8.95 3.13
C GLU A 51 -10.90 -7.55 3.52
N TYR A 52 -9.94 -6.69 3.82
CA TYR A 52 -10.23 -5.29 4.05
C TYR A 52 -10.59 -4.61 2.72
N VAL A 53 -11.86 -4.22 2.58
CA VAL A 53 -12.32 -3.28 1.54
C VAL A 53 -11.85 -1.87 1.92
N SER A 54 -10.54 -1.70 1.89
CA SER A 54 -9.78 -0.51 2.24
C SER A 54 -8.34 -0.65 1.72
N PRO A 55 -7.49 0.39 1.84
CA PRO A 55 -6.07 0.27 1.51
C PRO A 55 -5.27 -0.66 2.44
N ARG A 56 -5.88 -1.18 3.52
CA ARG A 56 -5.22 -2.08 4.47
C ARG A 56 -4.81 -3.39 3.80
N ASP A 57 -3.55 -3.76 4.04
CA ASP A 57 -2.96 -5.02 3.59
C ASP A 57 -3.38 -6.16 4.53
N SER A 58 -4.00 -7.20 3.97
CA SER A 58 -4.37 -8.45 4.66
C SER A 58 -3.41 -9.60 4.37
N HIS A 59 -2.50 -9.44 3.39
CA HIS A 59 -1.63 -10.51 2.91
C HIS A 59 -0.17 -10.34 3.37
N GLY A 60 0.32 -9.10 3.41
CA GLY A 60 1.66 -8.76 3.86
C GLY A 60 2.66 -8.46 2.73
N HIS A 61 2.42 -8.95 1.51
CA HIS A 61 3.29 -8.69 0.35
C HIS A 61 3.48 -7.18 0.08
N GLY A 62 2.40 -6.40 0.19
CA GLY A 62 2.44 -4.95 0.00
C GLY A 62 3.27 -4.27 1.09
N THR A 63 3.05 -4.65 2.34
CA THR A 63 3.80 -4.13 3.49
C THR A 63 5.29 -4.46 3.41
N HIS A 64 5.65 -5.70 3.07
CA HIS A 64 7.03 -6.14 2.88
C HIS A 64 7.73 -5.36 1.76
N THR A 65 7.08 -5.23 0.61
CA THR A 65 7.64 -4.50 -0.55
C THR A 65 7.80 -3.02 -0.25
N ALA A 66 6.78 -2.38 0.34
CA ALA A 66 6.82 -0.95 0.68
C ALA A 66 7.91 -0.63 1.71
N SER A 67 8.08 -1.49 2.72
CA SER A 67 9.14 -1.33 3.73
C SER A 67 10.54 -1.54 3.16
N THR A 68 10.71 -2.42 2.17
CA THR A 68 11.99 -2.61 1.47
C THR A 68 12.34 -1.41 0.60
N ALA A 69 11.36 -0.84 -0.10
CA ALA A 69 11.58 0.32 -0.95
C ALA A 69 11.87 1.58 -0.12
N GLY A 70 11.03 1.85 0.88
CA GLY A 70 11.05 3.12 1.60
C GLY A 70 10.76 3.00 3.08
N GLY A 71 10.96 1.87 3.74
CA GLY A 71 10.75 1.75 5.20
C GLY A 71 11.61 2.73 6.00
N ALA A 72 11.03 3.31 7.06
CA ALA A 72 11.81 4.04 8.04
C ALA A 72 12.73 3.08 8.82
N ALA A 73 13.79 3.59 9.43
CA ALA A 73 14.69 2.77 10.23
C ALA A 73 13.97 2.20 11.46
N VAL A 74 14.08 0.88 11.65
CA VAL A 74 13.54 0.15 12.80
C VAL A 74 14.69 -0.65 13.42
N PRO A 75 15.20 -0.24 14.59
CA PRO A 75 16.27 -0.96 15.28
C PRO A 75 15.75 -2.26 15.89
N MET A 76 16.65 -3.22 16.10
CA MET A 76 16.35 -4.53 16.70
C MET A 76 15.27 -5.31 15.93
N ALA A 77 15.18 -5.09 14.61
CA ALA A 77 14.35 -5.90 13.75
C ALA A 77 14.96 -7.29 13.60
N GLY A 78 14.11 -8.31 13.60
CA GLY A 78 14.49 -9.70 13.42
C GLY A 78 13.26 -10.60 13.45
N VAL A 79 13.37 -11.79 12.87
CA VAL A 79 12.28 -12.78 12.83
C VAL A 79 12.76 -14.02 13.54
N LEU A 80 12.19 -14.31 14.72
CA LEU A 80 12.57 -15.47 15.54
C LEU A 80 14.09 -15.54 15.82
N GLY A 81 14.74 -14.37 15.96
CA GLY A 81 16.19 -14.25 16.19
C GLY A 81 17.05 -14.18 14.93
N ASN A 82 16.49 -14.43 13.75
CA ASN A 82 17.21 -14.33 12.47
C ASN A 82 17.14 -12.93 11.88
N GLY A 83 18.19 -12.53 11.15
CA GLY A 83 18.26 -11.23 10.48
C GLY A 83 18.31 -10.05 11.44
N ALA A 84 18.82 -10.26 12.66
CA ALA A 84 18.89 -9.24 13.70
C ALA A 84 19.69 -8.03 13.24
N GLY A 85 19.08 -6.85 13.29
CA GLY A 85 19.73 -5.60 12.90
C GLY A 85 18.77 -4.41 12.86
N GLU A 86 19.16 -3.38 12.10
CA GLU A 86 18.28 -2.26 11.77
C GLU A 86 17.64 -2.51 10.40
N ALA A 87 16.32 -2.69 10.36
CA ALA A 87 15.59 -2.76 9.10
C ALA A 87 15.33 -1.33 8.59
N ARG A 88 15.62 -1.08 7.31
CA ARG A 88 15.32 0.18 6.64
C ARG A 88 15.15 -0.04 5.14
N GLY A 89 14.37 0.83 4.49
CA GLY A 89 14.22 0.78 3.04
C GLY A 89 15.43 1.37 2.30
N MET A 90 15.45 1.20 0.98
CA MET A 90 16.43 1.83 0.09
C MET A 90 16.36 3.36 0.15
N GLY A 91 15.15 3.93 0.25
CA GLY A 91 14.91 5.36 0.47
C GLY A 91 14.21 5.64 1.81
N PRO A 92 14.91 5.62 2.96
CA PRO A 92 14.28 5.84 4.27
C PRO A 92 13.59 7.21 4.39
N GLY A 93 14.07 8.21 3.65
CA GLY A 93 13.50 9.56 3.57
C GLY A 93 12.34 9.72 2.59
N ALA A 94 12.08 8.74 1.73
CA ALA A 94 11.03 8.82 0.71
C ALA A 94 9.63 8.84 1.36
N HIS A 95 8.69 9.54 0.73
CA HIS A 95 7.27 9.38 1.06
C HIS A 95 6.71 8.14 0.36
N ILE A 96 5.73 7.49 0.96
CA ILE A 96 5.08 6.30 0.43
C ILE A 96 3.63 6.64 0.08
N ALA A 97 3.21 6.26 -1.12
CA ALA A 97 1.82 6.20 -1.52
C ALA A 97 1.46 4.74 -1.84
N ILE A 98 0.40 4.21 -1.23
CA ILE A 98 -0.04 2.83 -1.42
C ILE A 98 -1.28 2.76 -2.28
N TYR A 99 -1.27 1.83 -3.23
CA TYR A 99 -2.40 1.52 -4.09
C TYR A 99 -2.66 0.01 -4.07
N LYS A 100 -3.66 -0.42 -3.31
CA LYS A 100 -4.05 -1.83 -3.21
C LYS A 100 -4.87 -2.24 -4.44
N VAL A 101 -4.33 -3.15 -5.23
CA VAL A 101 -4.97 -3.72 -6.45
C VAL A 101 -5.05 -5.25 -6.45
N CYS A 102 -4.32 -5.86 -5.52
CA CYS A 102 -4.30 -7.30 -5.32
C CYS A 102 -5.25 -7.64 -4.18
N TRP A 103 -6.02 -8.68 -4.45
CA TRP A 103 -7.01 -9.28 -3.57
C TRP A 103 -6.70 -10.78 -3.47
N PHE A 104 -7.40 -11.49 -2.60
CA PHE A 104 -7.13 -12.91 -2.37
C PHE A 104 -7.30 -13.74 -3.64
N SER A 105 -8.26 -13.36 -4.50
CA SER A 105 -8.48 -13.99 -5.81
C SER A 105 -7.48 -13.58 -6.90
N GLY A 106 -6.55 -12.68 -6.59
CA GLY A 106 -5.50 -12.20 -7.49
C GLY A 106 -5.54 -10.69 -7.75
N CYS A 107 -4.71 -10.28 -8.70
CA CYS A 107 -4.58 -8.89 -9.13
C CYS A 107 -5.08 -8.76 -10.57
N TYR A 108 -6.04 -7.86 -10.80
CA TYR A 108 -6.70 -7.75 -12.10
C TYR A 108 -6.07 -6.62 -12.92
N SER A 109 -5.74 -6.89 -14.18
CA SER A 109 -5.08 -5.92 -15.06
C SER A 109 -5.86 -4.60 -15.18
N SER A 110 -7.19 -4.64 -15.12
CA SER A 110 -8.04 -3.45 -15.13
C SER A 110 -7.86 -2.57 -13.89
N ASP A 111 -7.75 -3.17 -12.69
CA ASP A 111 -7.49 -2.43 -11.45
C ASP A 111 -6.04 -1.90 -11.42
N ILE A 112 -5.08 -2.68 -11.94
CA ILE A 112 -3.66 -2.25 -12.07
C ILE A 112 -3.56 -1.03 -13.00
N LEU A 113 -4.16 -1.09 -14.18
CA LEU A 113 -4.13 0.03 -15.14
C LEU A 113 -4.83 1.28 -14.58
N ALA A 114 -5.97 1.10 -13.90
CA ALA A 114 -6.67 2.19 -13.23
C ALA A 114 -5.80 2.87 -12.15
N VAL A 115 -5.01 2.08 -11.40
CA VAL A 115 -4.07 2.62 -10.43
C VAL A 115 -2.91 3.36 -11.07
N MET A 116 -2.30 2.81 -12.12
CA MET A 116 -1.19 3.49 -12.80
C MET A 116 -1.61 4.88 -13.29
N ASP A 117 -2.79 4.97 -13.89
CA ASP A 117 -3.37 6.22 -14.37
C ASP A 117 -3.65 7.22 -13.23
N VAL A 118 -4.08 6.73 -12.06
CA VAL A 118 -4.26 7.57 -10.87
C VAL A 118 -2.93 8.00 -10.26
N ALA A 119 -1.96 7.11 -10.12
CA ALA A 119 -0.66 7.40 -9.51
C ALA A 119 0.08 8.50 -10.28
N ILE A 120 0.01 8.47 -11.62
CA ILE A 120 0.56 9.53 -12.48
C ILE A 120 -0.12 10.88 -12.20
N ARG A 121 -1.46 10.92 -12.15
CA ARG A 121 -2.20 12.17 -11.89
C ARG A 121 -1.99 12.71 -10.47
N GLU A 122 -1.72 11.82 -9.52
CA GLU A 122 -1.44 12.19 -8.13
C GLU A 122 0.00 12.71 -7.92
N GLY A 123 0.85 12.61 -8.94
CA GLY A 123 2.21 13.13 -8.93
C GLY A 123 3.19 12.24 -8.18
N VAL A 124 3.02 10.91 -8.26
CA VAL A 124 4.02 9.95 -7.75
C VAL A 124 5.30 10.08 -8.56
N ASP A 125 6.44 10.22 -7.86
CA ASP A 125 7.78 10.12 -8.44
C ASP A 125 8.46 8.83 -7.99
N TRP A 126 9.48 8.41 -8.74
CA TRP A 126 10.22 7.17 -8.49
C TRP A 126 11.73 7.39 -8.32
N ASP A 127 12.20 8.63 -8.45
CA ASP A 127 13.60 8.98 -8.26
C ASP A 127 13.91 9.05 -6.76
N ILE A 128 14.89 8.26 -6.31
CA ILE A 128 15.40 8.18 -4.93
C ILE A 128 16.59 9.12 -4.76
#